data_AF-A0A1L9STC3-F1
#
_entry.id   AF-A0A1L9STC3-F1
#
_cell.length_a   1.000
_cell.length_b   1.000
_cell.length_c   1.000
_cell.angle_alpha   90.00
_cell.angle_beta   90.00
_cell.angle_gamma   90.00
#
_symmetry.space_group_name_H-M   'P 1'
#
loop_
_entity.id
_entity.type
_entity.pdbx_description
1 polymer ?
#
loop_
_entity_poly.entity_id
_entity_poly.type
_entity_poly.pdbx_seq_one_letter_code
_entity_poly.pdbx_strand_id
1 'polypeptide(L)'
;MTGKACWACGLKYAQVAHVVAKEDSTIELLDERGLMNFHLRSKMNAVALCRNCHYKFDEASDPGLVFFPADLDYFIEFELQDRARRQRLRDKGRSPRRRAPTDKDYRQHQVEHGQITADADGGLYRIIYLETGISGTQAAITKSWNGAPMATLRRGIACLGTPRIEAVPIELTDKLQILRDLYFRNDELGLERKYGLQRPAQGGGTGDDDDNDDDDDEEKNDDDDDVNDDECDFDDGGEPTEEGDDDEEEERYEEVGGPSKKRSPRKQGRGLGRGGKKISRRARSDSGFCWEFGPNSTSQSAMEGYVPALRGPG
;
A
#
# COMPACT_ATOMS: atom_id res chain seq x y z
N MET A 1 21.03 2.12 9.33
CA MET A 1 20.47 1.46 10.54
C MET A 1 19.42 0.44 10.11
N THR A 2 19.77 -0.85 10.05
CA THR A 2 18.80 -1.93 9.84
C THR A 2 17.95 -2.10 11.10
N GLY A 3 16.63 -1.94 10.97
CA GLY A 3 15.69 -2.08 12.07
C GLY A 3 15.79 -3.50 12.65
N LYS A 4 16.10 -3.59 13.95
CA LYS A 4 16.30 -4.89 14.63
C LYS A 4 15.05 -5.79 14.56
N ALA A 5 13.87 -5.18 14.40
CA ALA A 5 12.58 -5.88 14.29
C ALA A 5 11.65 -5.19 13.28
N CYS A 6 10.78 -5.99 12.68
CA CYS A 6 9.69 -5.56 11.81
C CYS A 6 8.71 -4.73 12.62
N TRP A 7 8.46 -3.51 12.18
CA TRP A 7 7.47 -2.63 12.79
C TRP A 7 6.10 -3.29 12.84
N ALA A 8 5.68 -3.99 11.78
CA ALA A 8 4.35 -4.62 11.73
C ALA A 8 4.22 -5.86 12.64
N CYS A 9 5.08 -6.88 12.49
CA CYS A 9 4.92 -8.17 13.19
C CYS A 9 5.97 -8.46 14.28
N GLY A 10 6.99 -7.63 14.45
CA GLY A 10 8.05 -7.81 15.44
C GLY A 10 9.16 -8.82 15.08
N LEU A 11 9.06 -9.51 13.93
CA LEU A 11 10.10 -10.44 13.47
C LEU A 11 11.42 -9.73 13.16
N LYS A 12 12.55 -10.42 13.34
CA LYS A 12 13.89 -9.88 13.09
C LYS A 12 14.16 -9.63 11.59
N TYR A 13 15.26 -8.93 11.31
CA TYR A 13 15.76 -8.65 9.95
C TYR A 13 14.80 -7.77 9.14
N ALA A 14 14.47 -6.60 9.68
CA ALA A 14 13.66 -5.64 8.95
C ALA A 14 14.48 -4.93 7.86
N GLN A 15 13.87 -4.82 6.69
CA GLN A 15 14.28 -3.99 5.57
C GLN A 15 13.50 -2.68 5.62
N VAL A 16 14.03 -1.63 4.99
CA VAL A 16 13.33 -0.35 4.86
C VAL A 16 12.42 -0.43 3.64
N ALA A 17 11.12 -0.24 3.86
CA ALA A 17 10.11 -0.10 2.82
C ALA A 17 9.72 1.37 2.67
N HIS A 18 9.60 1.88 1.45
CA HIS A 18 9.06 3.21 1.21
C HIS A 18 7.52 3.15 1.23
N VAL A 19 6.88 4.07 1.98
CA VAL A 19 5.42 4.11 2.07
C VAL A 19 4.81 4.60 0.76
N VAL A 20 5.34 5.67 0.18
CA VAL A 20 5.06 6.08 -1.20
C VAL A 20 6.26 5.66 -2.05
N ALA A 21 6.02 4.84 -3.08
CA ALA A 21 7.06 4.41 -4.01
C ALA A 21 7.63 5.63 -4.75
N LYS A 22 8.93 5.59 -5.09
CA LYS A 22 9.58 6.70 -5.80
C LYS A 22 9.05 6.82 -7.23
N GLU A 23 8.67 5.69 -7.81
CA GLU A 23 8.17 5.54 -9.17
C GLU A 23 6.66 5.77 -9.28
N ASP A 24 6.02 6.25 -8.21
CA ASP A 24 4.59 6.50 -8.20
C ASP A 24 4.23 7.70 -9.10
N SER A 25 3.63 7.41 -10.24
CA SER A 25 3.31 8.40 -11.28
C SER A 25 2.32 9.49 -10.84
N THR A 26 1.74 9.38 -9.66
CA THR A 26 0.77 10.37 -9.14
C THR A 26 1.37 11.30 -8.09
N ILE A 27 2.70 11.26 -7.85
CA ILE A 27 3.40 12.15 -6.92
C ILE A 27 3.12 13.62 -7.26
N GLU A 28 3.33 14.03 -8.52
CA GLU A 28 3.08 15.40 -8.98
C GLU A 28 1.64 15.84 -8.69
N LEU A 29 0.69 14.95 -8.95
CA LEU A 29 -0.73 15.19 -8.74
C LEU A 29 -1.11 15.36 -7.25
N LEU A 30 -0.38 14.69 -6.34
CA LEU A 30 -0.55 14.86 -4.90
C LEU A 30 0.07 16.17 -4.41
N ASP A 31 1.23 16.53 -4.95
CA ASP A 31 1.95 17.76 -4.63
C ASP A 31 1.16 19.00 -5.06
N GLU A 32 0.64 19.01 -6.30
CA GLU A 32 -0.26 20.05 -6.81
C GLU A 32 -1.52 20.23 -5.93
N ARG A 33 -1.98 19.14 -5.28
CA ARG A 33 -3.11 19.17 -4.35
C ARG A 33 -2.73 19.61 -2.93
N GLY A 34 -1.45 19.86 -2.63
CA GLY A 34 -0.97 20.16 -1.30
C GLY A 34 -1.16 19.01 -0.31
N LEU A 35 -1.16 17.77 -0.80
CA LEU A 35 -1.26 16.55 0.02
C LEU A 35 0.10 15.96 0.38
N MET A 36 1.17 16.44 -0.27
CA MET A 36 2.55 16.09 0.05
C MET A 36 3.16 17.21 0.91
N ASN A 37 3.50 16.88 2.15
CA ASN A 37 4.20 17.76 3.09
C ASN A 37 5.51 17.15 3.60
N PHE A 38 6.08 16.21 2.83
CA PHE A 38 7.31 15.50 3.14
C PHE A 38 8.06 15.11 1.87
N HIS A 39 9.37 14.96 1.96
CA HIS A 39 10.20 14.51 0.86
C HIS A 39 10.19 12.98 0.71
N LEU A 40 10.14 12.44 -0.51
CA LEU A 40 10.02 10.99 -0.76
C LEU A 40 11.22 10.18 -0.29
N ARG A 41 12.42 10.78 -0.25
CA ARG A 41 13.65 10.17 0.28
C ARG A 41 13.80 10.34 1.81
N SER A 42 12.87 11.03 2.46
CA SER A 42 12.91 11.25 3.90
C SER A 42 12.59 9.99 4.68
N LYS A 43 13.12 9.90 5.91
CA LYS A 43 12.73 8.88 6.90
C LYS A 43 11.22 8.89 7.19
N MET A 44 10.54 10.00 6.94
CA MET A 44 9.09 10.16 7.09
C MET A 44 8.30 9.28 6.12
N ASN A 45 8.90 8.89 5.00
CA ASN A 45 8.33 8.01 3.99
C ASN A 45 8.81 6.56 4.14
N ALA A 46 9.35 6.18 5.30
CA ALA A 46 10.01 4.88 5.49
C ALA A 46 9.43 4.10 6.67
N VAL A 47 9.30 2.78 6.50
CA VAL A 47 8.87 1.86 7.56
C VAL A 47 9.73 0.60 7.53
N ALA A 48 10.13 0.11 8.70
CA ALA A 48 10.96 -1.09 8.82
C ALA A 48 10.08 -2.35 8.79
N LEU A 49 10.16 -3.19 7.75
CA LEU A 49 9.36 -4.41 7.59
C LEU A 49 10.24 -5.64 7.36
N CYS A 50 9.91 -6.80 7.94
CA CYS A 50 10.56 -8.05 7.54
C CYS A 50 10.16 -8.43 6.11
N ARG A 51 10.95 -9.28 5.45
CA ARG A 51 10.71 -9.72 4.06
C ARG A 51 9.25 -10.09 3.74
N ASN A 52 8.58 -10.81 4.64
CA ASN A 52 7.19 -11.23 4.42
C ASN A 52 6.19 -10.07 4.51
N CYS A 53 6.36 -9.16 5.49
CA CYS A 53 5.48 -7.98 5.59
C CYS A 53 5.76 -6.99 4.48
N HIS A 54 7.03 -6.84 4.10
CA HIS A 54 7.48 -5.97 3.00
C HIS A 54 6.84 -6.41 1.67
N TYR A 55 6.93 -7.70 1.33
CA TYR A 55 6.30 -8.26 0.12
C TYR A 55 4.78 -8.00 0.08
N LYS A 56 4.08 -8.24 1.20
CA LYS A 56 2.64 -7.99 1.29
C LYS A 56 2.27 -6.50 1.24
N PHE A 57 3.19 -5.63 1.63
CA PHE A 57 3.00 -4.19 1.65
C PHE A 57 3.26 -3.57 0.26
N ASP A 58 4.26 -4.05 -0.47
CA ASP A 58 4.66 -3.47 -1.76
C ASP A 58 3.68 -3.74 -2.91
N GLU A 59 2.84 -4.77 -2.80
CA GLU A 59 1.83 -5.08 -3.82
C GLU A 59 0.79 -3.95 -3.90
N ALA A 60 0.86 -3.14 -4.96
CA ALA A 60 0.05 -1.93 -5.11
C ALA A 60 -1.41 -2.26 -5.46
N SER A 61 -1.64 -3.36 -6.20
CA SER A 61 -2.96 -3.70 -6.75
C SER A 61 -3.82 -4.51 -5.79
N ASP A 62 -3.21 -5.42 -5.05
CA ASP A 62 -3.84 -6.27 -4.03
C ASP A 62 -2.92 -6.41 -2.81
N PRO A 63 -2.74 -5.33 -2.01
CA PRO A 63 -1.86 -5.41 -0.84
C PRO A 63 -2.36 -6.49 0.12
N GLY A 64 -1.43 -7.28 0.66
CA GLY A 64 -1.71 -8.21 1.75
C GLY A 64 -1.60 -7.56 3.14
N LEU A 65 -1.01 -6.36 3.20
CA LEU A 65 -0.79 -5.58 4.41
C LEU A 65 -1.00 -4.09 4.10
N VAL A 66 -1.87 -3.44 4.88
CA VAL A 66 -2.03 -1.98 4.84
C VAL A 66 -1.96 -1.42 6.26
N PHE A 67 -1.50 -0.18 6.38
CA PHE A 67 -1.65 0.58 7.61
C PHE A 67 -1.92 2.05 7.30
N PHE A 68 -2.65 2.71 8.20
CA PHE A 68 -3.07 4.11 8.10
C PHE A 68 -3.37 4.65 9.51
N PRO A 69 -3.54 5.97 9.69
CA PRO A 69 -3.76 6.56 11.01
C PRO A 69 -4.95 5.92 11.72
N ALA A 70 -4.80 5.66 13.02
CA ALA A 70 -5.84 5.00 13.81
C ALA A 70 -7.08 5.87 14.02
N ASP A 71 -6.90 7.19 14.08
CA ASP A 71 -7.97 8.19 14.19
C ASP A 71 -8.15 8.91 12.84
N LEU A 72 -9.07 8.40 12.02
CA LEU A 72 -9.41 9.01 10.73
C LEU A 72 -10.30 10.24 10.88
N ASP A 73 -11.00 10.41 12.01
CA ASP A 73 -11.90 11.55 12.22
C ASP A 73 -11.10 12.85 12.33
N TYR A 74 -9.95 12.81 13.00
CA TYR A 74 -8.99 13.92 13.02
C TYR A 74 -8.67 14.47 11.61
N PHE A 75 -8.40 13.59 10.65
CA PHE A 75 -8.06 14.00 9.28
C PHE A 75 -9.25 14.56 8.51
N ILE A 76 -10.46 14.04 8.79
CA ILE A 76 -11.71 14.57 8.22
C ILE A 76 -11.96 15.98 8.76
N GLU A 77 -11.87 16.15 10.08
CA GLU A 77 -12.07 17.43 10.75
C GLU A 77 -11.04 18.47 10.31
N PHE A 78 -9.77 18.08 10.23
CA PHE A 78 -8.70 18.95 9.74
C PHE A 78 -8.97 19.46 8.32
N GLU A 79 -9.38 18.58 7.39
CA GLU A 79 -9.71 18.98 6.02
C GLU A 79 -10.93 19.91 5.97
N LEU A 80 -11.93 19.70 6.82
CA LEU A 80 -13.08 20.60 6.93
C LEU A 80 -12.68 21.98 7.47
N GLN A 81 -11.75 22.03 8.43
CA GLN A 81 -11.16 23.28 8.93
C GLN A 81 -10.35 23.99 7.84
N ASP A 82 -9.50 23.27 7.10
CA ASP A 82 -8.72 23.84 6.00
C ASP A 82 -9.63 24.37 4.88
N ARG A 83 -10.71 23.66 4.52
CA ARG A 83 -11.72 24.14 3.57
C ARG A 83 -12.38 25.44 4.04
N ALA A 84 -12.75 25.52 5.31
CA ALA A 84 -13.32 26.73 5.89
C ALA A 84 -12.31 27.89 5.83
N ARG A 85 -11.03 27.63 6.17
CA ARG A 85 -9.92 28.60 6.06
C ARG A 85 -9.73 29.06 4.62
N ARG A 86 -9.64 28.13 3.66
CA ARG A 86 -9.46 28.45 2.24
C ARG A 86 -10.62 29.26 1.69
N GLN A 87 -11.86 28.95 2.09
CA GLN A 87 -13.03 29.75 1.72
C GLN A 87 -12.93 31.19 2.23
N ARG A 88 -12.61 31.39 3.51
CA ARG A 88 -12.48 32.74 4.10
C ARG A 88 -11.43 33.59 3.38
N LEU A 89 -10.32 32.98 2.98
CA LEU A 89 -9.27 33.66 2.24
C LEU A 89 -9.68 33.96 0.79
N ARG A 90 -10.43 33.05 0.13
CA ARG A 90 -11.05 33.33 -1.18
C ARG A 90 -12.05 34.48 -1.14
N ASP A 91 -12.85 34.56 -0.08
CA ASP A 91 -13.78 35.67 0.12
C ASP A 91 -13.05 37.02 0.28
N LYS A 92 -11.78 37.00 0.74
CA LYS A 92 -10.86 38.15 0.79
C LYS A 92 -10.06 38.35 -0.51
N GLY A 93 -10.33 37.60 -1.57
CA GLY A 93 -9.62 37.67 -2.85
C GLY A 93 -8.25 36.97 -2.88
N ARG A 94 -7.91 36.14 -1.88
CA ARG A 94 -6.68 35.34 -1.85
C ARG A 94 -6.93 33.91 -2.34
N SER A 95 -5.89 33.28 -2.88
CA SER A 95 -5.94 31.89 -3.37
C SER A 95 -5.00 30.98 -2.56
N PRO A 96 -5.35 30.62 -1.32
CA PRO A 96 -4.48 29.82 -0.47
C PRO A 96 -4.32 28.39 -0.96
N ARG A 97 -3.12 27.85 -0.80
CA ARG A 97 -2.84 26.41 -0.95
C ARG A 97 -3.52 25.60 0.16
N ARG A 98 -3.81 24.32 -0.12
CA ARG A 98 -4.28 23.34 0.87
C ARG A 98 -3.19 23.12 1.91
N ARG A 99 -3.58 22.97 3.18
CA ARG A 99 -2.70 22.48 4.25
C ARG A 99 -3.03 21.02 4.53
N ALA A 100 -2.01 20.22 4.81
CA ALA A 100 -2.17 18.82 5.20
C ALA A 100 -1.53 18.58 6.58
N PRO A 101 -2.11 17.71 7.44
CA PRO A 101 -1.54 17.44 8.75
C PRO A 101 -0.14 16.86 8.66
N THR A 102 0.77 17.37 9.49
CA THR A 102 2.09 16.77 9.71
C THR A 102 1.99 15.61 10.71
N ASP A 103 3.08 14.85 10.84
CA ASP A 103 3.22 13.84 11.90
C ASP A 103 3.17 14.47 13.30
N LYS A 104 3.73 15.67 13.45
CA LYS A 104 3.72 16.43 14.70
C LYS A 104 2.31 16.87 15.08
N ASP A 105 1.54 17.39 14.13
CA ASP A 105 0.15 17.81 14.38
C ASP A 105 -0.70 16.63 14.84
N TYR A 106 -0.59 15.50 14.13
CA TYR A 106 -1.33 14.29 14.47
C TYR A 106 -0.93 13.73 15.84
N ARG A 107 0.38 13.66 16.12
CA ARG A 107 0.87 13.25 17.44
C ARG A 107 0.37 14.17 18.56
N GLN A 108 0.42 15.48 18.34
CA GLN A 108 0.00 16.48 19.32
C GLN A 108 -1.49 16.33 19.65
N HIS A 109 -2.35 16.17 18.64
CA HIS A 109 -3.77 15.86 18.81
C HIS A 109 -3.99 14.65 19.72
N GLN A 110 -3.22 13.57 19.51
CA GLN A 110 -3.36 12.35 20.30
C GLN A 110 -2.87 12.50 21.74
N VAL A 111 -1.86 13.35 21.99
CA VAL A 111 -1.41 13.69 23.34
C VAL A 111 -2.50 14.48 24.07
N GLU A 112 -3.08 15.48 23.41
CA GLU A 112 -4.13 16.34 23.98
C GLU A 112 -5.40 15.56 24.35
N HIS A 113 -5.72 14.51 23.58
CA HIS A 113 -6.86 13.62 23.83
C HIS A 113 -6.51 12.44 24.74
N GLY A 114 -5.29 12.38 25.29
CA GLY A 114 -4.85 11.31 26.20
C GLY A 114 -4.78 9.92 25.56
N GLN A 115 -4.66 9.84 24.23
CA GLN A 115 -4.52 8.58 23.49
C GLN A 115 -3.09 8.04 23.55
N ILE A 116 -2.10 8.94 23.58
CA ILE A 116 -0.68 8.63 23.75
C ILE A 116 -0.06 9.56 24.79
N THR A 117 1.11 9.18 25.29
CA THR A 117 1.90 9.97 26.21
C THR A 117 2.75 11.00 25.47
N ALA A 118 3.13 12.09 26.16
CA ALA A 118 3.92 13.17 25.57
C ALA A 118 5.36 12.78 25.20
N ASP A 119 5.83 11.61 25.63
CA ASP A 119 7.12 11.00 25.28
C ASP A 119 7.04 10.02 24.10
N ALA A 120 5.84 9.77 23.54
CA ALA A 120 5.69 8.89 22.38
C ALA A 120 6.45 9.43 21.16
N ASP A 121 7.08 8.54 20.39
CA ASP A 121 7.90 8.91 19.22
C ASP A 121 7.06 9.40 18.03
N GLY A 122 5.78 9.03 17.96
CA GLY A 122 4.89 9.38 16.85
C GLY A 122 3.44 8.99 17.11
N GLY A 123 2.57 9.26 16.13
CA GLY A 123 1.13 8.97 16.23
C GLY A 123 0.81 7.47 16.13
N LEU A 124 -0.43 7.10 16.46
CA LEU A 124 -0.94 5.74 16.38
C LEU A 124 -1.48 5.41 14.99
N TYR A 125 -1.05 4.26 14.46
CA TYR A 125 -1.44 3.74 13.17
C TYR A 125 -2.03 2.35 13.33
N ARG A 126 -3.12 2.10 12.63
CA ARG A 126 -3.79 0.81 12.60
C ARG A 126 -3.21 -0.02 11.47
N ILE A 127 -2.84 -1.26 11.79
CA ILE A 127 -2.32 -2.26 10.87
C ILE A 127 -3.43 -3.26 10.58
N ILE A 128 -3.69 -3.51 9.30
CA ILE A 128 -4.67 -4.47 8.82
C ILE A 128 -3.98 -5.44 7.87
N TYR A 129 -4.04 -6.73 8.20
CA TYR A 129 -3.65 -7.81 7.29
C TYR A 129 -4.86 -8.18 6.44
N LEU A 130 -4.76 -7.94 5.14
CA LEU A 130 -5.86 -8.14 4.19
C LEU A 130 -5.93 -9.61 3.72
N GLU A 131 -4.82 -10.32 3.77
CA GLU A 131 -4.82 -11.77 3.59
C GLU A 131 -5.31 -12.46 4.86
N THR A 132 -6.50 -13.03 4.79
CA THR A 132 -7.00 -13.98 5.78
C THR A 132 -6.23 -15.30 5.63
N GLY A 133 -5.18 -15.48 6.43
CA GLY A 133 -4.74 -16.83 6.73
C GLY A 133 -5.90 -17.61 7.38
N ILE A 134 -5.91 -18.94 7.22
CA ILE A 134 -6.94 -19.89 7.74
C ILE A 134 -7.23 -19.76 9.26
N SER A 135 -6.45 -18.96 10.01
CA SER A 135 -6.72 -18.63 11.41
C SER A 135 -7.33 -17.24 11.53
N GLY A 136 -8.61 -17.24 11.95
CA GLY A 136 -9.56 -16.12 11.96
C GLY A 136 -9.05 -14.74 12.37
N THR A 137 -9.76 -13.73 11.86
CA THR A 137 -9.84 -12.33 12.33
C THR A 137 -8.65 -11.91 13.18
N GLN A 138 -7.53 -11.59 12.53
CA GLN A 138 -6.48 -10.86 13.24
C GLN A 138 -7.05 -9.52 13.65
N ALA A 139 -7.22 -9.33 14.96
CA ALA A 139 -7.61 -8.06 15.53
C ALA A 139 -6.67 -6.97 15.00
N ALA A 140 -7.23 -5.86 14.53
CA ALA A 140 -6.45 -4.74 14.04
C ALA A 140 -5.45 -4.30 15.12
N ILE A 141 -4.15 -4.34 14.78
CA ILE A 141 -3.07 -4.00 15.70
C ILE A 141 -2.81 -2.52 15.56
N THR A 142 -2.69 -1.80 16.67
CA THR A 142 -2.31 -0.37 16.66
C THR A 142 -0.87 -0.22 17.13
N LYS A 143 -0.07 0.57 16.40
CA LYS A 143 1.34 0.83 16.71
C LYS A 143 1.70 2.29 16.46
N SER A 144 2.65 2.80 17.26
CA SER A 144 3.21 4.13 17.03
C SER A 144 4.14 4.12 15.82
N TRP A 145 4.03 5.14 14.96
CA TRP A 145 4.94 5.41 13.86
C TRP A 145 5.10 6.93 13.71
N ASN A 146 6.30 7.37 13.38
CA ASN A 146 6.68 8.78 13.32
C ASN A 146 6.89 9.25 11.87
N GLY A 147 6.20 8.63 10.91
CA GLY A 147 6.24 9.04 9.52
C GLY A 147 5.04 9.89 9.11
N ALA A 148 5.05 10.34 7.87
CA ALA A 148 4.05 11.26 7.37
C ALA A 148 2.67 10.58 7.27
N PRO A 149 1.62 11.08 7.97
CA PRO A 149 0.30 10.48 7.90
C PRO A 149 -0.25 10.40 6.47
N MET A 150 0.00 11.44 5.67
CA MET A 150 -0.46 11.53 4.28
C MET A 150 0.05 10.39 3.40
N ALA A 151 1.29 9.92 3.62
CA ALA A 151 1.86 8.77 2.92
C ALA A 151 1.01 7.51 3.11
N THR A 152 0.57 7.27 4.34
CA THR A 152 -0.20 6.07 4.69
C THR A 152 -1.68 6.22 4.34
N LEU A 153 -2.25 7.43 4.42
CA LEU A 153 -3.62 7.69 3.99
C LEU A 153 -3.80 7.43 2.51
N ARG A 154 -2.82 7.80 1.67
CA ARG A 154 -2.80 7.44 0.25
C ARG A 154 -2.98 5.93 0.05
N ARG A 155 -2.21 5.11 0.78
CA ARG A 155 -2.34 3.64 0.73
C ARG A 155 -3.66 3.13 1.31
N GLY A 156 -4.14 3.71 2.41
CA GLY A 156 -5.45 3.40 2.97
C GLY A 156 -6.58 3.66 1.97
N ILE A 157 -6.52 4.77 1.22
CA ILE A 157 -7.49 5.09 0.17
C ILE A 157 -7.37 4.12 -1.02
N ALA A 158 -6.16 3.74 -1.42
CA ALA A 158 -5.95 2.75 -2.48
C ALA A 158 -6.55 1.38 -2.10
N CYS A 159 -6.53 1.03 -0.80
CA CYS A 159 -7.16 -0.19 -0.29
C CYS A 159 -8.67 -0.26 -0.56
N LEU A 160 -9.36 0.86 -0.81
CA LEU A 160 -10.78 0.82 -1.20
C LEU A 160 -11.01 0.09 -2.54
N GLY A 161 -9.97 -0.07 -3.36
CA GLY A 161 -10.02 -0.78 -4.64
C GLY A 161 -9.62 -2.26 -4.60
N THR A 162 -9.10 -2.79 -3.47
CA THR A 162 -8.71 -4.21 -3.41
C THR A 162 -9.94 -5.12 -3.31
N PRO A 163 -9.91 -6.32 -3.93
CA PRO A 163 -10.92 -7.35 -3.70
C PRO A 163 -10.99 -7.84 -2.24
N ARG A 164 -9.99 -7.55 -1.40
CA ARG A 164 -9.91 -7.95 0.02
C ARG A 164 -10.47 -6.91 0.98
N ILE A 165 -11.24 -5.95 0.49
CA ILE A 165 -11.83 -4.89 1.31
C ILE A 165 -12.69 -5.43 2.47
N GLU A 166 -13.20 -6.66 2.37
CA GLU A 166 -13.93 -7.34 3.46
C GLU A 166 -13.13 -7.49 4.75
N ALA A 167 -11.79 -7.47 4.68
CA ALA A 167 -10.92 -7.51 5.85
C ALA A 167 -10.84 -6.16 6.59
N VAL A 168 -11.29 -5.06 5.96
CA VAL A 168 -11.32 -3.72 6.55
C VAL A 168 -12.71 -3.48 7.18
N PRO A 169 -12.78 -3.11 8.47
CA PRO A 169 -14.04 -2.73 9.12
C PRO A 169 -14.81 -1.69 8.31
N ILE A 170 -16.14 -1.87 8.20
CA ILE A 170 -17.02 -1.01 7.38
C ILE A 170 -16.90 0.47 7.78
N GLU A 171 -16.75 0.75 9.07
CA GLU A 171 -16.63 2.11 9.60
C GLU A 171 -15.34 2.79 9.12
N LEU A 172 -14.25 2.03 8.97
CA LEU A 172 -13.00 2.56 8.43
C LEU A 172 -13.07 2.75 6.93
N THR A 173 -13.73 1.82 6.22
CA THR A 173 -14.00 1.92 4.79
C THR A 173 -14.80 3.19 4.48
N ASP A 174 -15.84 3.49 5.25
CA ASP A 174 -16.65 4.70 5.09
C ASP A 174 -15.83 5.97 5.33
N LYS A 175 -14.99 6.01 6.36
CA LYS A 175 -14.13 7.16 6.66
C LYS A 175 -13.04 7.37 5.60
N LEU A 176 -12.41 6.29 5.13
CA LEU A 176 -11.47 6.36 4.00
C LEU A 176 -12.16 6.84 2.73
N GLN A 177 -13.42 6.43 2.51
CA GLN A 177 -14.23 6.88 1.39
C GLN A 177 -14.55 8.38 1.48
N ILE A 178 -14.87 8.89 2.67
CA ILE A 178 -15.03 10.33 2.94
C ILE A 178 -13.74 11.07 2.62
N LEU A 179 -12.59 10.63 3.17
CA LEU A 179 -11.29 11.25 2.93
C LEU A 179 -10.91 11.25 1.45
N ARG A 180 -11.14 10.15 0.72
CA ARG A 180 -10.92 10.09 -0.73
C ARG A 180 -11.72 11.17 -1.44
N ASP A 181 -13.01 11.28 -1.13
CA ASP A 181 -13.86 12.27 -1.79
C ASP A 181 -13.44 13.70 -1.42
N LEU A 182 -13.13 13.96 -0.14
CA LEU A 182 -12.66 15.27 0.32
C LEU A 182 -11.33 15.67 -0.33
N TYR A 183 -10.40 14.74 -0.53
CA TYR A 183 -9.10 15.07 -1.09
C TYR A 183 -9.09 15.24 -2.60
N PHE A 184 -9.88 14.43 -3.33
CA PHE A 184 -9.74 14.32 -4.78
C PHE A 184 -10.90 14.92 -5.59
N ARG A 185 -12.04 15.25 -4.98
CA ARG A 185 -13.17 15.90 -5.68
C ARG A 185 -13.28 17.38 -5.30
N ASN A 186 -13.63 18.19 -6.28
CA ASN A 186 -13.73 19.66 -6.15
C ASN A 186 -15.09 20.17 -5.66
N ASP A 187 -16.12 19.31 -5.63
CA ASP A 187 -17.47 19.68 -5.18
C ASP A 187 -17.53 19.73 -3.64
N GLU A 188 -16.97 20.79 -3.05
CA GLU A 188 -16.86 20.89 -1.60
C GLU A 188 -18.22 20.84 -0.89
N LEU A 189 -19.18 21.66 -1.35
CA LEU A 189 -20.52 21.76 -0.75
C LEU A 189 -21.40 20.53 -1.00
N GLY A 190 -21.29 19.89 -2.17
CA GLY A 190 -22.01 18.65 -2.45
C GLY A 190 -21.53 17.51 -1.57
N LEU A 191 -20.22 17.42 -1.32
CA LEU A 191 -19.66 16.41 -0.43
C LEU A 191 -20.05 16.60 1.04
N GLU A 192 -20.01 17.83 1.53
CA GLU A 192 -20.42 18.12 2.91
C GLU A 192 -21.88 17.75 3.13
N ARG A 193 -22.77 18.07 2.18
CA ARG A 193 -24.17 17.63 2.22
C ARG A 193 -24.33 16.12 2.12
N LYS A 194 -23.58 15.46 1.22
CA LYS A 194 -23.61 14.00 1.02
C LYS A 194 -23.29 13.25 2.31
N TYR A 195 -22.32 13.74 3.07
CA TYR A 195 -21.81 13.08 4.28
C TYR A 195 -22.35 13.69 5.59
N GLY A 196 -23.20 14.72 5.53
CA GLY A 196 -23.72 15.40 6.71
C GLY A 196 -22.63 16.11 7.53
N LEU A 197 -21.54 16.54 6.89
CA LEU A 197 -20.41 17.19 7.53
C LEU A 197 -20.70 18.68 7.75
N GLN A 198 -20.29 19.21 8.90
CA GLN A 198 -20.42 20.62 9.22
C GLN A 198 -19.04 21.26 9.31
N ARG A 199 -18.85 22.37 8.59
CA ARG A 199 -17.67 23.22 8.79
C ARG A 199 -17.77 23.91 10.15
N PRO A 200 -16.64 24.15 10.84
CA PRO A 200 -16.65 24.96 12.06
C PRO A 200 -17.24 26.35 11.77
N ALA A 201 -18.09 26.82 12.69
CA ALA A 201 -18.79 28.09 12.55
C ALA A 201 -17.80 29.25 12.34
N GLN A 202 -18.22 30.24 11.54
CA GLN A 202 -17.40 31.38 11.15
C GLN A 202 -17.09 32.37 12.29
N GLY A 203 -17.55 32.12 13.53
CA GLY A 203 -17.46 33.09 14.62
C GLY A 203 -16.95 32.48 15.92
N GLY A 204 -15.75 32.88 16.33
CA GLY A 204 -15.28 32.78 17.72
C GLY A 204 -13.86 32.24 17.87
N GLY A 205 -12.89 33.13 18.11
CA GLY A 205 -11.56 32.79 18.64
C GLY A 205 -10.44 32.95 17.60
N THR A 206 -9.84 34.13 17.41
CA THR A 206 -8.75 34.78 18.20
C THR A 206 -7.37 34.27 17.80
N GLY A 207 -6.62 35.13 17.09
CA GLY A 207 -5.35 34.88 16.41
C GLY A 207 -5.63 34.76 14.91
N ASP A 208 -5.48 35.77 14.04
CA ASP A 208 -4.43 36.80 14.01
C ASP A 208 -3.04 36.25 14.34
N ASP A 209 -2.84 34.95 14.12
CA ASP A 209 -1.51 34.39 13.97
C ASP A 209 -1.12 34.61 12.50
N ASP A 210 -0.55 35.79 12.32
CA ASP A 210 0.56 36.05 11.42
C ASP A 210 0.38 35.58 9.97
N ASP A 211 -0.17 36.52 9.19
CA ASP A 211 0.13 36.73 7.78
C ASP A 211 1.65 37.03 7.54
N ASN A 212 2.56 36.36 8.27
CA ASN A 212 3.99 36.27 7.94
C ASN A 212 4.24 34.96 7.15
N ASP A 213 3.40 34.68 6.15
CA ASP A 213 3.85 33.93 4.98
C ASP A 213 4.71 34.92 4.14
N ASP A 214 5.76 35.49 4.75
CA ASP A 214 6.85 36.14 4.03
C ASP A 214 7.53 35.02 3.23
N ASP A 215 7.57 35.25 1.92
CA ASP A 215 8.24 34.51 0.88
C ASP A 215 9.78 34.41 1.10
N ASP A 216 10.25 33.88 2.24
CA ASP A 216 11.67 33.97 2.63
C ASP A 216 12.22 32.68 3.25
N ASP A 217 12.07 31.55 2.55
CA ASP A 217 12.93 30.36 2.77
C ASP A 217 13.23 29.67 1.42
N GLU A 218 13.75 30.45 0.48
CA GLU A 218 14.87 29.94 -0.35
C GLU A 218 16.12 29.88 0.55
N GLU A 219 16.12 29.01 1.57
CA GLU A 219 17.39 28.50 2.10
C GLU A 219 18.03 27.68 0.98
N LYS A 220 18.79 28.40 0.14
CA LYS A 220 19.99 27.89 -0.48
C LYS A 220 20.78 27.19 0.62
N ASN A 221 20.64 25.87 0.67
CA ASN A 221 21.66 25.03 1.26
C ASN A 221 22.87 25.10 0.31
N ASP A 222 23.57 26.22 0.36
CA ASP A 222 24.97 26.35 -0.01
C ASP A 222 25.81 25.73 1.12
N ASP A 223 25.51 24.47 1.48
CA ASP A 223 26.48 23.63 2.17
C ASP A 223 27.30 22.95 1.08
N ASP A 224 28.28 23.72 0.62
CA ASP A 224 29.55 23.26 0.07
C ASP A 224 30.22 22.31 1.09
N ASP A 225 29.69 21.11 1.28
CA ASP A 225 30.48 19.98 1.75
C ASP A 225 31.21 19.42 0.53
N ASP A 226 32.26 20.18 0.20
CA ASP A 226 33.45 19.84 -0.58
C ASP A 226 34.15 18.65 0.12
N VAL A 227 33.48 17.50 0.16
CA VAL A 227 34.14 16.24 0.46
C VAL A 227 34.95 15.91 -0.77
N ASN A 228 36.23 16.26 -0.69
CA ASN A 228 37.29 15.65 -1.46
C ASN A 228 37.01 14.14 -1.56
N ASP A 229 36.50 13.71 -2.72
CA ASP A 229 36.72 12.37 -3.22
C ASP A 229 38.22 12.28 -3.45
N ASP A 230 38.93 11.92 -2.38
CA ASP A 230 40.29 11.38 -2.43
C ASP A 230 40.23 10.21 -3.41
N GLU A 231 40.72 10.49 -4.62
CA GLU A 231 41.05 9.53 -5.65
C GLU A 231 42.00 8.48 -5.04
N CYS A 232 41.45 7.40 -4.50
CA CYS A 232 42.21 6.18 -4.34
C CYS A 232 42.34 5.53 -5.72
N ASP A 233 43.33 6.02 -6.47
CA ASP A 233 44.02 5.34 -7.55
C ASP A 233 44.32 3.89 -7.11
N PHE A 234 43.43 2.96 -7.49
CA PHE A 234 43.76 1.54 -7.48
C PHE A 234 44.31 1.21 -8.87
N ASP A 235 45.60 1.51 -9.03
CA ASP A 235 46.47 0.97 -10.05
C ASP A 235 46.59 -0.54 -9.81
N ASP A 236 45.85 -1.33 -10.58
CA ASP A 236 46.14 -2.76 -10.76
C ASP A 236 46.11 -3.08 -12.25
N GLY A 237 47.25 -2.78 -12.89
CA GLY A 237 47.56 -3.22 -14.23
C GLY A 237 47.56 -4.74 -14.33
N GLY A 238 46.79 -5.26 -15.28
CA GLY A 238 46.74 -6.70 -15.58
C GLY A 238 46.00 -7.02 -16.87
N GLU A 239 46.52 -6.59 -18.01
CA GLU A 239 46.35 -7.26 -19.30
C GLU A 239 47.58 -8.18 -19.55
N PRO A 240 47.59 -9.09 -20.54
CA PRO A 240 46.51 -9.92 -21.11
C PRO A 240 46.97 -11.38 -21.30
N THR A 241 46.04 -12.34 -21.45
CA THR A 241 46.29 -13.61 -22.17
C THR A 241 44.98 -14.07 -22.79
N GLU A 242 44.84 -13.92 -24.10
CA GLU A 242 45.09 -14.94 -25.13
C GLU A 242 43.95 -15.96 -25.25
N GLU A 243 43.25 -15.82 -26.38
CA GLU A 243 42.73 -16.85 -27.28
C GLU A 243 42.72 -18.30 -26.76
N GLY A 244 41.52 -18.89 -26.82
CA GLY A 244 41.30 -20.32 -26.68
C GLY A 244 39.92 -20.68 -27.21
N ASP A 245 39.88 -20.93 -28.53
CA ASP A 245 38.92 -21.84 -29.15
C ASP A 245 38.88 -23.17 -28.36
N ASP A 246 37.71 -23.80 -28.33
CA ASP A 246 37.52 -25.23 -28.63
C ASP A 246 36.30 -25.83 -27.89
N ASP A 247 35.46 -26.42 -28.73
CA ASP A 247 34.78 -27.70 -28.58
C ASP A 247 33.59 -27.87 -27.62
N GLU A 248 32.44 -27.99 -28.28
CA GLU A 248 31.54 -29.15 -28.21
C GLU A 248 31.82 -30.16 -27.07
N GLU A 249 30.89 -30.31 -26.13
CA GLU A 249 30.50 -31.67 -25.73
C GLU A 249 29.09 -31.77 -25.16
N GLU A 250 28.41 -32.74 -25.73
CA GLU A 250 27.04 -33.17 -25.59
C GLU A 250 27.00 -34.31 -24.55
N GLU A 251 26.53 -34.11 -23.31
CA GLU A 251 26.19 -35.26 -22.44
C GLU A 251 24.96 -35.03 -21.55
N ARG A 252 23.82 -35.49 -22.05
CA ARG A 252 23.11 -36.68 -21.55
C ARG A 252 23.19 -36.94 -20.03
N TYR A 253 22.24 -36.42 -19.26
CA TYR A 253 21.92 -36.98 -17.94
C TYR A 253 20.79 -38.01 -18.05
N GLU A 254 21.16 -39.27 -17.92
CA GLU A 254 20.25 -40.40 -17.76
C GLU A 254 19.55 -40.39 -16.40
N GLU A 255 18.27 -40.74 -16.49
CA GLU A 255 17.32 -41.02 -15.43
C GLU A 255 17.75 -42.26 -14.61
N VAL A 256 18.27 -42.07 -13.40
CA VAL A 256 18.52 -43.19 -12.47
C VAL A 256 17.41 -43.26 -11.44
N GLY A 257 16.40 -44.07 -11.76
CA GLY A 257 15.41 -44.55 -10.82
C GLY A 257 16.05 -45.43 -9.74
N GLY A 258 15.71 -45.13 -8.49
CA GLY A 258 15.88 -46.04 -7.35
C GLY A 258 14.88 -45.68 -6.26
N PRO A 259 13.92 -46.57 -5.96
CA PRO A 259 13.95 -47.10 -4.61
C PRO A 259 13.45 -48.54 -4.54
N SER A 260 14.09 -49.40 -3.74
CA SER A 260 13.42 -50.54 -3.09
C SER A 260 14.34 -51.30 -2.14
N LYS A 261 13.99 -51.28 -0.84
CA LYS A 261 14.25 -52.26 0.25
C LYS A 261 13.88 -51.50 1.56
N LYS A 262 13.13 -51.97 2.56
CA LYS A 262 12.59 -53.28 2.96
C LYS A 262 11.47 -53.05 4.00
N ARG A 263 10.40 -53.85 3.86
CA ARG A 263 9.59 -54.56 4.87
C ARG A 263 9.58 -54.10 6.34
N SER A 264 8.37 -53.97 6.89
CA SER A 264 7.93 -54.55 8.19
C SER A 264 6.39 -54.49 8.34
N PRO A 265 5.76 -55.26 9.26
CA PRO A 265 4.56 -56.03 8.93
C PRO A 265 3.25 -55.64 9.66
N ARG A 266 2.14 -56.09 9.04
CA ARG A 266 0.97 -56.77 9.66
C ARG A 266 0.22 -56.04 10.78
N LYS A 267 -1.00 -55.56 10.46
CA LYS A 267 -2.17 -55.79 11.31
C LYS A 267 -3.41 -56.09 10.47
N GLN A 268 -4.03 -57.21 10.83
CA GLN A 268 -5.27 -57.74 10.28
C GLN A 268 -6.45 -56.94 10.84
N GLY A 269 -7.43 -56.65 9.99
CA GLY A 269 -8.71 -56.08 10.39
C GLY A 269 -9.75 -56.38 9.32
N ARG A 270 -10.48 -57.48 9.51
CA ARG A 270 -11.65 -57.87 8.72
C ARG A 270 -12.79 -56.90 8.97
N GLY A 271 -13.49 -56.48 7.92
CA GLY A 271 -14.74 -55.73 8.01
C GLY A 271 -15.47 -55.74 6.67
N LEU A 272 -16.44 -56.63 6.55
CA LEU A 272 -17.32 -56.87 5.41
C LEU A 272 -18.43 -55.81 5.32
N GLY A 273 -18.89 -55.49 4.11
CA GLY A 273 -20.23 -54.90 3.89
C GLY A 273 -20.29 -53.84 2.79
N ARG A 274 -20.32 -54.26 1.51
CA ARG A 274 -21.49 -54.21 0.60
C ARG A 274 -22.07 -52.80 0.32
N GLY A 275 -22.03 -52.40 -0.96
CA GLY A 275 -23.15 -51.63 -1.54
C GLY A 275 -22.88 -50.41 -2.43
N GLY A 276 -21.72 -50.28 -3.11
CA GLY A 276 -21.48 -49.16 -4.03
C GLY A 276 -22.08 -49.37 -5.42
N LYS A 277 -23.14 -48.64 -5.76
CA LYS A 277 -23.57 -48.40 -7.16
C LYS A 277 -22.44 -47.69 -7.90
N LYS A 278 -21.92 -48.31 -8.97
CA LYS A 278 -20.91 -47.74 -9.87
C LYS A 278 -21.53 -46.59 -10.67
N ILE A 279 -21.30 -45.36 -10.24
CA ILE A 279 -21.41 -44.18 -11.11
C ILE A 279 -20.07 -44.08 -11.84
N SER A 280 -20.09 -44.48 -13.12
CA SER A 280 -19.04 -44.22 -14.09
C SER A 280 -18.86 -42.71 -14.24
N ARG A 281 -17.91 -42.14 -13.50
CA ARG A 281 -17.40 -40.79 -13.78
C ARG A 281 -16.39 -40.95 -14.92
N ARG A 282 -16.85 -40.70 -16.14
CA ARG A 282 -15.97 -40.38 -17.27
C ARG A 282 -15.01 -39.30 -16.81
N ALA A 283 -13.72 -39.57 -16.91
CA ALA A 283 -12.68 -38.56 -16.89
C ALA A 283 -13.03 -37.55 -17.99
N ARG A 284 -13.46 -36.35 -17.60
CA ARG A 284 -13.40 -35.19 -18.48
C ARG A 284 -11.91 -34.87 -18.57
N SER A 285 -11.34 -35.11 -19.74
CA SER A 285 -10.07 -34.52 -20.13
C SER A 285 -10.16 -33.02 -19.84
N ASP A 286 -9.17 -32.49 -19.13
CA ASP A 286 -8.87 -31.06 -19.13
C ASP A 286 -8.69 -30.64 -20.60
N SER A 287 -9.77 -30.16 -21.20
CA SER A 287 -9.69 -29.36 -22.40
C SER A 287 -9.01 -28.08 -21.97
N GLY A 288 -7.75 -27.92 -22.38
CA GLY A 288 -6.99 -26.72 -22.18
C GLY A 288 -7.85 -25.50 -22.48
N PHE A 289 -7.71 -24.48 -21.63
CA PHE A 289 -8.33 -23.18 -21.76
C PHE A 289 -7.82 -22.54 -23.06
N CYS A 290 -8.41 -22.93 -24.19
CA CYS A 290 -8.13 -22.35 -25.49
C CYS A 290 -8.86 -21.02 -25.50
N TRP A 291 -8.11 -19.92 -25.53
CA TRP A 291 -8.67 -18.61 -25.82
C TRP A 291 -9.36 -18.71 -27.19
N GLU A 292 -10.69 -18.83 -27.17
CA GLU A 292 -11.53 -18.97 -28.37
C GLU A 292 -11.35 -17.79 -29.34
N PHE A 293 -10.85 -16.68 -28.81
CA PHE A 293 -10.53 -15.47 -29.53
C PHE A 293 -9.01 -15.27 -29.53
N GLY A 294 -8.38 -15.56 -30.67
CA GLY A 294 -6.95 -15.33 -30.87
C GLY A 294 -6.58 -13.84 -30.84
N PRO A 295 -5.28 -13.51 -30.90
CA PRO A 295 -4.76 -12.14 -30.79
C PRO A 295 -5.26 -11.16 -31.87
N ASN A 296 -5.88 -11.67 -32.94
CA ASN A 296 -6.45 -10.89 -34.03
C ASN A 296 -7.98 -10.72 -33.93
N SER A 297 -8.60 -11.14 -32.82
CA SER A 297 -10.03 -10.96 -32.63
C SER A 297 -10.37 -9.50 -32.35
N THR A 298 -11.46 -9.03 -32.93
CA THR A 298 -12.01 -7.71 -32.62
C THR A 298 -13.12 -7.83 -31.59
N SER A 299 -13.42 -6.74 -30.88
CA SER A 299 -14.55 -6.67 -29.95
C SER A 299 -15.89 -7.02 -30.62
N GLN A 300 -16.03 -6.74 -31.93
CA GLN A 300 -17.20 -7.12 -32.72
C GLN A 300 -17.31 -8.63 -32.90
N SER A 301 -16.19 -9.33 -33.17
CA SER A 301 -16.17 -10.78 -33.31
C SER A 301 -16.57 -11.50 -32.02
N ALA A 302 -16.20 -10.95 -30.85
CA ALA A 302 -16.63 -11.46 -29.56
C ALA A 302 -18.14 -11.24 -29.35
N MET A 303 -18.67 -10.06 -29.68
CA MET A 303 -20.11 -9.80 -29.54
C MET A 303 -20.95 -10.72 -30.44
N GLU A 304 -20.58 -10.89 -31.71
CA GLU A 304 -21.33 -11.75 -32.63
C GLU A 304 -21.34 -13.23 -32.20
N GLY A 305 -20.28 -13.72 -31.56
CA GLY A 305 -20.22 -15.09 -31.02
C GLY A 305 -21.14 -15.33 -29.83
N TYR A 306 -21.36 -14.33 -28.97
CA TYR A 306 -22.14 -14.49 -27.73
C TYR A 306 -23.57 -13.92 -27.81
N VAL A 307 -23.90 -13.10 -28.81
CA VAL A 307 -25.25 -12.57 -29.02
C VAL A 307 -26.34 -13.66 -29.15
N PRO A 308 -26.11 -14.82 -29.80
CA PRO A 308 -27.12 -15.88 -29.87
C PRO A 308 -27.45 -16.53 -28.52
N ALA A 309 -26.59 -16.43 -27.51
CA ALA A 309 -26.84 -16.99 -26.18
C ALA A 309 -27.75 -16.09 -25.31
N LEU A 310 -27.95 -14.82 -25.69
CA LEU A 310 -28.77 -13.86 -24.93
C LEU A 310 -30.21 -13.79 -25.41
N ARG A 311 -30.53 -14.38 -26.57
CA ARG A 311 -31.91 -14.58 -27.01
C ARG A 311 -32.29 -16.01 -26.67
N GLY A 312 -32.91 -16.20 -25.50
CA GLY A 312 -33.47 -17.48 -25.09
C GLY A 312 -34.42 -18.07 -26.14
N PRO A 313 -34.76 -19.37 -26.05
CA PRO A 313 -35.63 -20.02 -27.02
C PRO A 313 -36.98 -19.31 -27.06
N GLY A 314 -37.36 -18.84 -28.24
CA GLY A 314 -38.68 -18.29 -28.53
C GLY A 314 -39.76 -19.37 -28.61
#